data_AF-A0A3D1I1E6-F1
#
_entry.id   AF-A0A3D1I1E6-F1
#
_cell.length_a   1.000
_cell.length_b   1.000
_cell.length_c   1.000
_cell.angle_alpha   90.00
_cell.angle_beta   90.00
_cell.angle_gamma   90.00
#
_symmetry.space_group_name_H-M   'P 1'
#
loop_
_entity.id
_entity.type
_entity.pdbx_description
1 polymer ?
#
loop_
_entity_poly.entity_id
_entity_poly.type
_entity_poly.pdbx_seq_one_letter_code
_entity_poly.pdbx_strand_id
1 'polypeptide(L)'
;MITNIEVTKLLQHPDNPRKNIGDVTELAESIKARGILQNLTVVPADNGLYTVIIGHRRLAAAKQAGLTEVPCAVVDMDYKTQLSTMLLENMQRSDLTVYEQAQGMQMMFDLGVPVAEIVEKTGFAETTVRKRLKIATLPTEQMQRAVERGGTLEDYVQIADIKDEKERRELLKKVGTRDFEFSLTRAKRQQVEAEKTPLVKAELKAIGAKAVKNSVYSSAYEWIKQCEIVGWKEGTFKKPKGKEELFFEITSYGMAYLMRKKAKASKKKEEKSECEQRIDSANRELMRLTKTAYECRVNFVKNFTAVEKHKETIIKWLVQFAGRAITDYCSYNRKYINSEIGADEKAQYVDAPKWWQFIAEDKRAPIVVAYALAGDNENEGYYNAGWYASNNVKSAPEYRGNQSLDKIYEFLCALGYEMSETELKLQSGEHELLGGDISA
;
A
#
# COMPACT_ATOMS: atom_id res chain seq x y z
N MET A 1 -15.87 -26.13 55.95
CA MET A 1 -17.22 -26.24 56.56
C MET A 1 -18.08 -25.14 55.98
N ILE A 2 -19.34 -25.40 55.64
CA ILE A 2 -20.28 -24.37 55.15
C ILE A 2 -21.06 -23.83 56.34
N THR A 3 -21.20 -22.51 56.44
CA THR A 3 -21.89 -21.81 57.53
C THR A 3 -22.80 -20.73 56.93
N ASN A 4 -24.01 -20.56 57.47
CA ASN A 4 -24.89 -19.47 57.07
C ASN A 4 -24.43 -18.17 57.76
N ILE A 5 -24.24 -17.12 56.96
CA ILE A 5 -23.81 -15.80 57.42
C ILE A 5 -24.86 -14.77 57.04
N GLU A 6 -25.18 -13.86 57.97
CA GLU A 6 -26.08 -12.74 57.73
C GLU A 6 -25.58 -11.88 56.56
N VAL A 7 -26.47 -11.55 55.64
CA VAL A 7 -26.15 -10.78 54.43
C VAL A 7 -25.60 -9.39 54.76
N THR A 8 -25.97 -8.82 55.90
CA THR A 8 -25.49 -7.54 56.44
C THR A 8 -24.01 -7.59 56.86
N LYS A 9 -23.49 -8.77 57.20
CA LYS A 9 -22.09 -8.98 57.57
C LYS A 9 -21.17 -9.22 56.37
N LEU A 10 -21.74 -9.33 55.16
CA LEU A 10 -21.02 -9.62 53.92
C LEU A 10 -20.69 -8.34 53.14
N LEU A 11 -19.39 -8.04 53.07
CA LEU A 11 -18.81 -6.94 52.32
C LEU A 11 -18.40 -7.39 50.92
N GLN A 12 -18.54 -6.50 49.93
CA GLN A 12 -17.91 -6.72 48.63
C GLN A 12 -16.42 -6.41 48.74
N HIS A 13 -15.60 -7.17 48.02
CA HIS A 13 -14.19 -6.84 47.93
C HIS A 13 -14.01 -5.52 47.14
N PRO A 14 -13.26 -4.52 47.66
CA PRO A 14 -13.11 -3.22 47.00
C PRO A 14 -12.49 -3.33 45.60
N ASP A 15 -11.52 -4.24 45.44
CA ASP A 15 -10.82 -4.50 44.18
C ASP A 15 -11.35 -5.70 43.39
N ASN A 16 -12.66 -5.96 43.46
CA ASN A 16 -13.27 -7.02 42.64
C ASN A 16 -12.99 -6.74 41.14
N PRO A 17 -12.32 -7.67 40.42
CA PRO A 17 -11.98 -7.47 39.01
C PRO A 17 -13.22 -7.36 38.12
N ARG A 18 -14.36 -7.91 38.55
CA ARG A 18 -15.64 -7.80 37.84
C ARG A 18 -16.34 -6.48 38.22
N LYS A 19 -16.00 -5.40 37.52
CA LYS A 19 -16.61 -4.07 37.73
C LYS A 19 -18.12 -4.00 37.39
N ASN A 20 -18.58 -4.79 36.43
CA ASN A 20 -19.99 -4.88 36.07
C ASN A 20 -20.52 -6.28 36.38
N ILE A 21 -21.38 -6.38 37.39
CA ILE A 21 -22.04 -7.62 37.81
C ILE A 21 -23.21 -8.00 36.88
N GLY A 22 -23.66 -7.11 36.00
CA GLY A 22 -24.78 -7.30 35.07
C GLY A 22 -26.14 -7.33 35.77
N ASP A 23 -27.20 -7.63 35.01
CA ASP A 23 -28.52 -7.89 35.57
C ASP A 23 -28.51 -9.21 36.36
N VAL A 24 -29.04 -9.16 37.58
CA VAL A 24 -29.17 -10.29 38.50
C VAL A 24 -30.62 -10.62 38.82
N THR A 25 -31.59 -10.01 38.13
CA THR A 25 -33.03 -10.17 38.40
C THR A 25 -33.49 -11.62 38.25
N GLU A 26 -33.16 -12.29 37.14
CA GLU A 26 -33.48 -13.72 36.99
C GLU A 26 -32.82 -14.60 38.06
N LEU A 27 -31.58 -14.27 38.44
CA LEU A 27 -30.86 -14.98 39.49
C LEU A 27 -31.50 -14.74 40.86
N ALA A 28 -32.01 -13.53 41.12
CA ALA A 28 -32.71 -13.17 42.35
C ALA A 28 -34.05 -13.92 42.46
N GLU A 29 -34.85 -13.97 41.39
CA GLU A 29 -36.09 -14.75 41.36
C GLU A 29 -35.83 -16.25 41.57
N SER A 30 -34.78 -16.78 40.94
CA SER A 30 -34.36 -18.17 41.16
C SER A 30 -33.93 -18.43 42.61
N ILE A 31 -33.12 -17.54 43.20
CA ILE A 31 -32.68 -17.63 44.60
C ILE A 31 -33.86 -17.49 45.56
N LYS A 32 -34.84 -16.63 45.26
CA LYS A 32 -36.06 -16.50 46.06
C LYS A 32 -36.88 -17.79 46.06
N ALA A 33 -36.94 -18.48 44.92
CA ALA A 33 -37.71 -19.71 44.78
C ALA A 33 -36.99 -20.95 45.35
N ARG A 34 -35.66 -21.04 45.25
CA ARG A 34 -34.89 -22.27 45.50
C ARG A 34 -33.75 -22.13 46.51
N GLY A 35 -33.51 -20.92 47.02
CA GLY A 35 -32.34 -20.60 47.82
C GLY A 35 -31.04 -20.60 46.99
N ILE A 36 -29.92 -20.50 47.71
CA ILE A 36 -28.59 -20.52 47.09
C ILE A 36 -28.07 -21.97 47.06
N LEU A 37 -27.94 -22.53 45.85
CA LEU A 37 -27.47 -23.90 45.64
C LEU A 37 -25.94 -24.03 45.76
N GLN A 38 -25.20 -23.01 45.35
CA GLN A 38 -23.74 -22.95 45.48
C GLN A 38 -23.38 -21.87 46.49
N ASN A 39 -22.67 -22.24 47.55
CA ASN A 39 -22.23 -21.35 48.61
C ASN A 39 -21.27 -20.26 48.10
N LEU A 40 -21.25 -19.11 48.79
CA LEU A 40 -20.25 -18.07 48.58
C LEU A 40 -18.92 -18.49 49.23
N THR A 41 -17.80 -17.94 48.79
CA THR A 41 -16.50 -18.06 49.49
C THR A 41 -16.14 -16.71 50.07
N VAL A 42 -15.84 -16.67 51.37
CA VAL A 42 -15.61 -15.43 52.12
C VAL A 42 -14.38 -15.56 53.01
N VAL A 43 -13.72 -14.42 53.25
CA VAL A 43 -12.57 -14.31 54.17
C VAL A 43 -12.98 -13.46 55.36
N PRO A 44 -12.59 -13.82 56.61
CA PRO A 44 -12.84 -12.98 57.78
C PRO A 44 -12.27 -11.56 57.61
N ALA A 45 -13.01 -10.58 58.10
CA ALA A 45 -12.62 -9.18 58.17
C ALA A 45 -12.82 -8.65 59.62
N ASP A 46 -12.44 -7.40 59.86
CA ASP A 46 -12.57 -6.79 61.18
C ASP A 46 -14.02 -6.73 61.66
N ASN A 47 -14.21 -6.71 62.99
CA ASN A 47 -15.51 -6.56 63.66
C ASN A 47 -16.54 -7.65 63.33
N GLY A 48 -16.09 -8.88 63.04
CA GLY A 48 -16.97 -10.01 62.74
C GLY A 48 -17.66 -9.91 61.37
N LEU A 49 -17.12 -9.08 60.48
CA LEU A 49 -17.54 -8.98 59.09
C LEU A 49 -16.77 -9.98 58.23
N TYR A 50 -17.23 -10.17 57.00
CA TYR A 50 -16.59 -11.05 56.03
C TYR A 50 -16.54 -10.39 54.66
N THR A 51 -15.42 -10.54 53.96
CA THR A 51 -15.25 -10.06 52.59
C THR A 51 -15.56 -11.20 51.62
N VAL A 52 -16.45 -10.96 50.67
CA VAL A 52 -16.79 -11.94 49.63
C VAL A 52 -15.68 -12.00 48.58
N ILE A 53 -15.17 -13.20 48.32
CA ILE A 53 -14.15 -13.47 47.30
C ILE A 53 -14.82 -14.10 46.08
N ILE A 54 -15.63 -15.14 46.27
CA ILE A 54 -16.37 -15.81 45.18
C ILE A 54 -17.87 -15.72 45.43
N GLY A 55 -18.62 -15.37 44.39
CA GLY A 55 -20.08 -15.29 44.44
C GLY A 55 -20.65 -13.89 44.56
N HIS A 56 -19.93 -12.85 44.12
CA HIS A 56 -20.40 -11.45 44.11
C HIS A 56 -21.80 -11.27 43.48
N ARG A 57 -22.07 -11.91 42.33
CA ARG A 57 -23.41 -11.90 41.70
C ARG A 57 -24.48 -12.57 42.56
N ARG A 58 -24.13 -13.67 43.25
CA ARG A 58 -25.03 -14.38 44.16
C ARG A 58 -25.34 -13.54 45.39
N LEU A 59 -24.37 -12.81 45.94
CA LEU A 59 -24.61 -11.85 47.03
C LEU A 59 -25.58 -10.75 46.60
N ALA A 60 -25.37 -10.15 45.43
CA ALA A 60 -26.24 -9.10 44.91
C ALA A 60 -27.67 -9.61 44.70
N ALA A 61 -27.81 -10.79 44.09
CA ALA A 61 -29.10 -11.44 43.87
C ALA A 61 -29.80 -11.84 45.19
N ALA A 62 -29.05 -12.31 46.19
CA ALA A 62 -29.58 -12.65 47.51
C ALA A 62 -30.12 -11.42 48.26
N LYS A 63 -29.42 -10.28 48.15
CA LYS A 63 -29.90 -8.98 48.67
C LYS A 63 -31.21 -8.58 47.99
N GLN A 64 -31.28 -8.68 46.67
CA GLN A 64 -32.50 -8.36 45.91
C GLN A 64 -33.66 -9.32 46.22
N ALA A 65 -33.36 -10.60 46.45
CA ALA A 65 -34.34 -11.61 46.82
C ALA A 65 -34.83 -11.51 48.28
N GLY A 66 -34.21 -10.65 49.10
CA GLY A 66 -34.61 -10.43 50.50
C GLY A 66 -34.15 -11.52 51.47
N LEU A 67 -33.10 -12.29 51.14
CA LEU A 67 -32.55 -13.29 52.06
C LEU A 67 -31.84 -12.61 53.24
N THR A 68 -32.05 -13.12 54.45
CA THR A 68 -31.39 -12.65 55.67
C THR A 68 -30.01 -13.27 55.86
N GLU A 69 -29.84 -14.53 55.45
CA GLU A 69 -28.60 -15.30 55.55
C GLU A 69 -28.32 -16.07 54.26
N VAL A 70 -27.03 -16.36 54.01
CA VAL A 70 -26.58 -17.11 52.83
C VAL A 70 -25.50 -18.12 53.21
N PRO A 71 -25.43 -19.29 52.55
CA PRO A 71 -24.41 -20.29 52.81
C PRO A 71 -23.04 -19.81 52.32
N CYS A 72 -22.04 -19.84 53.20
CA CYS A 72 -20.68 -19.39 52.96
C CYS A 72 -19.65 -20.45 53.37
N ALA A 73 -18.61 -20.61 52.56
CA ALA A 73 -17.36 -21.24 52.97
C ALA A 73 -16.44 -20.14 53.50
N VAL A 74 -16.09 -20.21 54.79
CA VAL A 74 -15.12 -19.31 55.41
C VAL A 74 -13.72 -19.90 55.20
N VAL A 75 -12.84 -19.11 54.60
CA VAL A 75 -11.45 -19.49 54.27
C VAL A 75 -10.49 -18.39 54.68
N ASP A 76 -9.29 -18.76 55.08
CA ASP A 76 -8.22 -17.80 55.37
C ASP A 76 -7.38 -17.58 54.11
N MET A 77 -7.27 -16.33 53.67
CA MET A 77 -6.46 -15.94 52.51
C MET A 77 -5.79 -14.60 52.80
N ASP A 78 -4.50 -14.48 52.49
CA ASP A 78 -3.86 -13.16 52.44
C ASP A 78 -4.45 -12.32 51.28
N TYR A 79 -4.25 -11.01 51.33
CA TYR A 79 -4.85 -10.08 50.38
C TYR A 79 -4.42 -10.36 48.92
N LYS A 80 -3.18 -10.80 48.70
CA LYS A 80 -2.69 -11.19 47.36
C LYS A 80 -3.43 -12.42 46.84
N THR A 81 -3.63 -13.42 47.70
CA THR A 81 -4.33 -14.67 47.39
C THR A 81 -5.81 -14.40 47.12
N GLN A 82 -6.43 -13.47 47.86
CA GLN A 82 -7.79 -12.98 47.60
C GLN A 82 -7.90 -12.43 46.18
N LEU A 83 -7.04 -11.48 45.81
CA LEU A 83 -7.03 -10.88 44.46
C LEU A 83 -6.79 -11.93 43.37
N SER A 84 -5.80 -12.81 43.53
CA SER A 84 -5.53 -13.85 42.54
C SER A 84 -6.71 -14.81 42.38
N THR A 85 -7.38 -15.17 43.49
CA THR A 85 -8.54 -16.07 43.45
C THR A 85 -9.71 -15.45 42.72
N MET A 86 -9.99 -14.15 42.95
CA MET A 86 -11.04 -13.44 42.22
C MET A 86 -10.72 -13.28 40.73
N LEU A 87 -9.47 -13.00 40.39
CA LEU A 87 -9.03 -12.88 38.99
C LEU A 87 -9.18 -14.21 38.24
N LEU A 88 -8.81 -15.32 38.89
CA LEU A 88 -8.95 -16.66 38.33
C LEU A 88 -10.41 -17.05 38.10
N GLU A 89 -11.30 -16.79 39.06
CA GLU A 89 -12.74 -17.04 38.88
C GLU A 89 -13.31 -16.19 37.74
N ASN A 90 -12.94 -14.90 37.69
CA ASN A 90 -13.36 -14.03 36.59
C ASN A 90 -12.81 -14.51 35.24
N MET A 91 -11.60 -15.09 35.19
CA MET A 91 -10.97 -15.62 33.97
C MET A 91 -11.67 -16.85 33.40
N GLN A 92 -12.37 -17.64 34.22
CA GLN A 92 -13.09 -18.85 33.79
C GLN A 92 -14.42 -18.55 33.09
N ARG A 93 -14.77 -17.27 32.96
CA ARG A 93 -15.93 -16.81 32.22
C ARG A 93 -15.78 -17.09 30.72
N SER A 94 -16.80 -17.74 30.15
CA SER A 94 -16.86 -18.06 28.72
C SER A 94 -17.07 -16.83 27.82
N ASP A 95 -17.54 -15.71 28.39
CA ASP A 95 -17.88 -14.49 27.66
C ASP A 95 -16.76 -13.44 27.62
N LEU A 96 -15.57 -13.75 28.15
CA LEU A 96 -14.43 -12.82 28.10
C LEU A 96 -13.87 -12.71 26.68
N THR A 97 -13.66 -11.46 26.27
CA THR A 97 -12.91 -11.14 25.05
C THR A 97 -11.43 -11.50 25.19
N VAL A 98 -10.72 -11.65 24.06
CA VAL A 98 -9.27 -11.90 24.03
C VAL A 98 -8.50 -10.84 24.84
N TYR A 99 -8.95 -9.59 24.78
CA TYR A 99 -8.34 -8.48 25.50
C TYR A 99 -8.59 -8.54 27.01
N GLU A 100 -9.81 -8.85 27.45
CA GLU A 100 -10.10 -8.99 28.89
C GLU A 100 -9.33 -10.17 29.50
N GLN A 101 -9.18 -11.26 28.76
CA GLN A 101 -8.33 -12.37 29.16
C GLN A 101 -6.86 -11.93 29.31
N ALA A 102 -6.34 -11.15 28.36
CA ALA A 102 -5.00 -10.59 28.44
C ALA A 102 -4.80 -9.68 29.66
N GLN A 103 -5.75 -8.78 29.92
CA GLN A 103 -5.72 -7.89 31.07
C GLN A 103 -5.75 -8.65 32.39
N GLY A 104 -6.65 -9.64 32.54
CA GLY A 104 -6.71 -10.44 33.77
C GLY A 104 -5.45 -11.29 33.98
N MET A 105 -4.85 -11.82 32.92
CA MET A 105 -3.56 -12.52 33.00
C MET A 105 -2.42 -11.59 33.39
N GLN A 106 -2.39 -10.37 32.84
CA GLN A 106 -1.40 -9.36 33.21
C GLN A 106 -1.53 -8.97 34.68
N MET A 107 -2.76 -8.76 35.18
CA MET A 107 -2.98 -8.46 36.59
C MET A 107 -2.50 -9.60 37.50
N MET A 108 -2.76 -10.87 37.14
CA MET A 108 -2.22 -12.01 37.89
C MET A 108 -0.68 -12.02 37.87
N PHE A 109 -0.08 -11.76 36.72
CA PHE A 109 1.37 -11.69 36.57
C PHE A 109 1.99 -10.55 37.41
N ASP A 110 1.36 -9.38 37.42
CA ASP A 110 1.79 -8.20 38.20
C ASP A 110 1.66 -8.43 39.70
N LEU A 111 0.68 -9.24 40.13
CA LEU A 111 0.57 -9.73 41.51
C LEU A 111 1.66 -10.75 41.86
N GLY A 112 2.48 -11.19 40.91
CA GLY A 112 3.54 -12.16 41.10
C GLY A 112 3.05 -13.61 41.09
N VAL A 113 1.94 -13.90 40.39
CA VAL A 113 1.55 -15.28 40.07
C VAL A 113 2.43 -15.78 38.92
N PRO A 114 3.18 -16.89 39.09
CA PRO A 114 4.03 -17.42 38.03
C PRO A 114 3.24 -17.84 36.79
N VAL A 115 3.84 -17.71 35.61
CA VAL A 115 3.21 -18.12 34.33
C VAL A 115 2.76 -19.59 34.36
N ALA A 116 3.54 -20.47 34.99
CA ALA A 116 3.21 -21.89 35.13
C ALA A 116 1.89 -22.10 35.90
N GLU A 117 1.65 -21.32 36.94
CA GLU A 117 0.41 -21.38 37.73
C GLU A 117 -0.78 -20.80 36.95
N ILE A 118 -0.57 -19.72 36.18
CA ILE A 118 -1.60 -19.17 35.28
C ILE A 118 -2.00 -20.22 34.23
N VAL A 119 -1.03 -20.94 33.65
CA VAL A 119 -1.26 -22.04 32.69
C VAL A 119 -2.10 -23.14 33.33
N GLU A 120 -1.68 -23.64 34.48
CA GLU A 120 -2.37 -24.71 35.20
C GLU A 120 -3.83 -24.34 35.50
N LYS A 121 -4.06 -23.14 36.05
CA LYS A 121 -5.38 -22.73 36.53
C LYS A 121 -6.33 -22.27 35.43
N THR A 122 -5.81 -21.79 34.31
CA THR A 122 -6.64 -21.33 33.18
C THR A 122 -6.84 -22.40 32.11
N GLY A 123 -6.02 -23.46 32.10
CA GLY A 123 -6.06 -24.53 31.10
C GLY A 123 -5.58 -24.12 29.71
N PHE A 124 -5.08 -22.88 29.54
CA PHE A 124 -4.51 -22.44 28.27
C PHE A 124 -3.06 -22.92 28.11
N ALA A 125 -2.67 -23.21 26.87
CA ALA A 125 -1.27 -23.46 26.55
C ALA A 125 -0.37 -22.29 26.99
N GLU A 126 0.84 -22.59 27.46
CA GLU A 126 1.82 -21.59 27.89
C GLU A 126 2.10 -20.54 26.81
N THR A 127 2.16 -20.96 25.54
CA THR A 127 2.32 -20.07 24.39
C THR A 127 1.19 -19.04 24.29
N THR A 128 -0.06 -19.46 24.55
CA THR A 128 -1.23 -18.58 24.55
C THR A 128 -1.20 -17.61 25.72
N VAL A 129 -0.80 -18.05 26.92
CA VAL A 129 -0.63 -17.17 28.09
C VAL A 129 0.41 -16.10 27.79
N ARG A 130 1.58 -16.47 27.23
CA ARG A 130 2.63 -15.52 26.85
C ARG A 130 2.17 -14.52 25.78
N LYS A 131 1.43 -14.98 24.76
CA LYS A 131 0.84 -14.09 23.74
C LYS A 131 -0.12 -13.09 24.38
N ARG A 132 -0.97 -13.54 25.30
CA ARG A 132 -1.92 -12.69 26.03
C ARG A 132 -1.21 -11.65 26.91
N LEU A 133 -0.19 -12.04 27.66
CA LEU A 133 0.65 -11.11 28.40
C LEU A 133 1.29 -10.05 27.49
N LYS A 134 1.80 -10.47 26.32
CA LYS A 134 2.38 -9.55 25.33
C LYS A 134 1.37 -8.53 24.81
N ILE A 135 0.13 -8.91 24.54
CA ILE A 135 -0.88 -7.98 24.01
C ILE A 135 -1.53 -7.12 25.11
N ALA A 136 -1.35 -7.47 26.38
CA ALA A 136 -1.84 -6.66 27.50
C ALA A 136 -1.17 -5.27 27.57
N THR A 137 -0.01 -5.10 26.92
CA THR A 137 0.67 -3.80 26.78
C THR A 137 0.05 -2.90 25.69
N LEU A 138 -0.94 -3.38 24.94
CA LEU A 138 -1.59 -2.59 23.89
C LEU A 138 -2.64 -1.62 24.48
N PRO A 139 -2.85 -0.46 23.86
CA PRO A 139 -3.83 0.53 24.32
C PRO A 139 -5.28 0.01 24.41
N THR A 140 -5.88 0.14 25.59
CA THR A 140 -7.22 -0.38 25.94
C THR A 140 -8.34 0.06 25.01
N GLU A 141 -8.46 1.36 24.74
CA GLU A 141 -9.59 1.92 23.99
C GLU A 141 -9.62 1.39 22.54
N GLN A 142 -8.45 1.34 21.89
CA GLN A 142 -8.36 0.88 20.51
C GLN A 142 -8.51 -0.65 20.42
N MET A 143 -8.09 -1.40 21.45
CA MET A 143 -8.31 -2.84 21.55
C MET A 143 -9.80 -3.19 21.61
N GLN A 144 -10.59 -2.48 22.42
CA GLN A 144 -12.04 -2.74 22.51
C GLN A 144 -12.72 -2.64 21.14
N ARG A 145 -12.46 -1.56 20.40
CA ARG A 145 -13.00 -1.39 19.04
C ARG A 145 -12.48 -2.44 18.05
N ALA A 146 -11.25 -2.92 18.24
CA ALA A 146 -10.67 -3.95 17.38
C ALA A 146 -11.31 -5.32 17.63
N VAL A 147 -11.67 -5.63 18.88
CA VAL A 147 -12.39 -6.86 19.23
C VAL A 147 -13.78 -6.87 18.58
N GLU A 148 -14.51 -5.76 18.61
CA GLU A 148 -15.83 -5.63 17.97
C GLU A 148 -15.80 -5.91 16.45
N ARG A 149 -14.65 -5.62 15.80
CA ARG A 149 -14.44 -5.88 14.37
C ARG A 149 -13.94 -7.30 14.06
N GLY A 150 -13.80 -8.16 15.07
CA GLY A 150 -13.36 -9.55 14.88
C GLY A 150 -11.84 -9.74 14.80
N GLY A 151 -11.05 -8.85 15.43
CA GLY A 151 -9.60 -9.03 15.52
C GLY A 151 -9.20 -10.31 16.25
N THR A 152 -8.15 -10.97 15.75
CA THR A 152 -7.66 -12.23 16.31
C THR A 152 -6.48 -12.00 17.27
N LEU A 153 -6.18 -13.01 18.11
CA LEU A 153 -4.98 -12.99 18.96
C LEU A 153 -3.70 -12.76 18.15
N GLU A 154 -3.60 -13.35 16.96
CA GLU A 154 -2.40 -13.24 16.13
C GLU A 154 -2.22 -11.83 15.57
N ASP A 155 -3.32 -11.16 15.19
CA ASP A 155 -3.28 -9.76 14.74
C ASP A 155 -2.68 -8.87 15.82
N TYR A 156 -3.14 -9.02 17.06
CA TYR A 156 -2.67 -8.24 18.20
C TYR A 156 -1.20 -8.54 18.54
N VAL A 157 -0.78 -9.79 18.47
CA VAL A 157 0.61 -10.19 18.72
C VAL A 157 1.56 -9.53 17.71
N GLN A 158 1.16 -9.52 16.43
CA GLN A 158 1.95 -8.88 15.37
C GLN A 158 2.00 -7.35 15.54
N ILE A 159 0.92 -6.73 16.01
CA ILE A 159 0.92 -5.28 16.35
C ILE A 159 1.85 -5.01 17.53
N ALA A 160 1.85 -5.86 18.56
CA ALA A 160 2.72 -5.70 19.72
C ALA A 160 4.22 -5.79 19.35
N ASP A 161 4.58 -6.45 18.23
CA ASP A 161 5.96 -6.49 17.71
C ASP A 161 6.43 -5.19 17.05
N ILE A 162 5.51 -4.30 16.68
CA ILE A 162 5.85 -2.98 16.12
C ILE A 162 6.41 -2.11 17.23
N LYS A 163 7.59 -1.51 17.08
CA LYS A 163 8.25 -0.71 18.14
C LYS A 163 7.59 0.66 18.33
N ASP A 164 7.08 1.25 17.24
CA ASP A 164 6.47 2.58 17.27
C ASP A 164 5.04 2.51 17.85
N GLU A 165 4.82 3.17 19.00
CA GLU A 165 3.52 3.19 19.67
C GLU A 165 2.42 3.90 18.87
N LYS A 166 2.78 4.93 18.09
CA LYS A 166 1.81 5.64 17.25
C LYS A 166 1.34 4.73 16.13
N GLU A 167 2.25 4.00 15.50
CA GLU A 167 1.89 3.01 14.48
C GLU A 167 1.07 1.86 15.07
N ARG A 168 1.39 1.38 16.29
CA ARG A 168 0.52 0.42 17.01
C ARG A 168 -0.92 0.91 17.14
N ARG A 169 -1.10 2.17 17.58
CA ARG A 169 -2.43 2.78 17.73
C ARG A 169 -3.17 2.88 16.40
N GLU A 170 -2.49 3.25 15.33
CA GLU A 170 -3.10 3.32 13.99
C GLU A 170 -3.45 1.94 13.44
N LEU A 171 -2.61 0.92 13.67
CA LEU A 171 -2.90 -0.45 13.27
C LEU A 171 -4.14 -1.01 13.99
N LEU A 172 -4.28 -0.77 15.29
CA LEU A 172 -5.44 -1.21 16.06
C LEU A 172 -6.77 -0.66 15.51
N LYS A 173 -6.77 0.58 14.99
CA LYS A 173 -7.97 1.16 14.33
C LYS A 173 -8.37 0.41 13.06
N LYS A 174 -7.42 -0.28 12.41
CA LYS A 174 -7.63 -0.98 11.14
C LYS A 174 -7.83 -2.49 11.28
N VAL A 175 -7.60 -3.07 12.46
CA VAL A 175 -7.86 -4.50 12.71
C VAL A 175 -9.28 -4.87 12.29
N GLY A 176 -9.43 -5.97 11.56
CA GLY A 176 -10.71 -6.45 11.01
C GLY A 176 -11.18 -5.74 9.74
N THR A 177 -10.41 -4.78 9.20
CA THR A 177 -10.71 -4.13 7.91
C THR A 177 -9.83 -4.68 6.79
N ARG A 178 -10.19 -4.39 5.53
CA ARG A 178 -9.41 -4.77 4.33
C ARG A 178 -8.01 -4.15 4.30
N ASP A 179 -7.82 -3.03 5.01
CA ASP A 179 -6.55 -2.27 5.00
C ASP A 179 -5.55 -2.75 6.05
N PHE A 180 -5.95 -3.70 6.92
CA PHE A 180 -5.13 -4.16 8.03
C PHE A 180 -3.81 -4.77 7.55
N GLU A 181 -3.87 -5.78 6.69
CA GLU A 181 -2.70 -6.53 6.20
C GLU A 181 -1.69 -5.62 5.49
N PHE A 182 -2.19 -4.71 4.65
CA PHE A 182 -1.36 -3.73 3.97
C PHE A 182 -0.64 -2.81 4.97
N SER A 183 -1.39 -2.29 5.95
CA SER A 183 -0.85 -1.37 6.95
C SER A 183 0.17 -2.06 7.85
N LEU A 184 -0.10 -3.30 8.28
CA LEU A 184 0.80 -4.10 9.10
C LEU A 184 2.11 -4.42 8.35
N THR A 185 2.01 -4.85 7.10
CA THR A 185 3.17 -5.13 6.24
C THR A 185 4.02 -3.88 6.05
N ARG A 186 3.39 -2.73 5.79
CA ARG A 186 4.08 -1.44 5.67
C ARG A 186 4.79 -1.04 6.97
N ALA A 187 4.14 -1.17 8.13
CA ALA A 187 4.71 -0.84 9.43
C ALA A 187 5.95 -1.70 9.74
N LYS A 188 5.85 -3.02 9.54
CA LYS A 188 6.99 -3.95 9.69
C LYS A 188 8.15 -3.55 8.77
N ARG A 189 7.86 -3.24 7.51
CA ARG A 189 8.86 -2.81 6.53
C ARG A 189 9.55 -1.53 6.97
N GLN A 190 8.81 -0.50 7.37
CA GLN A 190 9.36 0.78 7.83
C GLN A 190 10.24 0.63 9.07
N GLN A 191 9.87 -0.24 10.00
CA GLN A 191 10.72 -0.54 11.16
C GLN A 191 12.07 -1.13 10.73
N VAL A 192 12.08 -2.11 9.83
CA VAL A 192 13.32 -2.69 9.30
C VAL A 192 14.13 -1.64 8.53
N GLU A 193 13.48 -0.79 7.74
CA GLU A 193 14.14 0.31 7.03
C GLU A 193 14.79 1.30 8.02
N ALA A 194 14.08 1.69 9.08
CA ALA A 194 14.60 2.61 10.10
C ALA A 194 15.82 2.03 10.84
N GLU A 195 15.81 0.73 11.13
CA GLU A 195 16.93 0.02 11.77
C GLU A 195 18.14 -0.10 10.84
N LYS A 196 17.92 -0.41 9.55
CA LYS A 196 19.01 -0.66 8.58
C LYS A 196 19.57 0.60 7.93
N THR A 197 18.77 1.65 7.75
CA THR A 197 19.21 2.93 7.14
C THR A 197 20.51 3.50 7.75
N PRO A 198 20.69 3.59 9.08
CA PRO A 198 21.93 4.09 9.66
C PRO A 198 23.13 3.18 9.34
N LEU A 199 22.93 1.86 9.29
CA LEU A 199 23.98 0.88 8.96
C LEU A 199 24.41 0.99 7.49
N VAL A 200 23.45 1.07 6.57
CA VAL A 200 23.70 1.31 5.14
C VAL A 200 24.48 2.60 4.94
N LYS A 201 24.06 3.68 5.61
CA LYS A 201 24.72 4.99 5.53
C LYS A 201 26.15 4.93 6.09
N ALA A 202 26.40 4.14 7.13
CA ALA A 202 27.73 3.95 7.69
C ALA A 202 28.63 3.19 6.70
N GLU A 203 28.15 2.11 6.07
CA GLU A 203 28.89 1.34 5.07
C GLU A 203 29.27 2.21 3.85
N LEU A 204 28.32 2.98 3.31
CA LEU A 204 28.55 3.89 2.19
C LEU A 204 29.58 4.98 2.52
N LYS A 205 29.55 5.51 3.75
CA LYS A 205 30.57 6.45 4.21
C LYS A 205 31.93 5.79 4.39
N ALA A 206 31.99 4.56 4.87
CA ALA A 206 33.24 3.82 5.09
C ALA A 206 33.99 3.57 3.77
N ILE A 207 33.29 3.39 2.65
CA ILE A 207 33.91 3.30 1.31
C ILE A 207 34.30 4.66 0.70
N GLY A 208 34.04 5.77 1.40
CA GLY A 208 34.40 7.12 0.99
C GLY A 208 33.37 7.84 0.11
N ALA A 209 32.12 7.36 0.06
CA ALA A 209 31.08 8.01 -0.73
C ALA A 209 30.51 9.27 -0.03
N LYS A 210 30.30 10.34 -0.80
CA LYS A 210 29.73 11.62 -0.32
C LYS A 210 28.20 11.64 -0.52
N ALA A 211 27.45 12.10 0.49
CA ALA A 211 25.99 12.17 0.39
C ALA A 211 25.55 13.26 -0.61
N VAL A 212 24.57 12.94 -1.46
CA VAL A 212 23.91 13.87 -2.39
C VAL A 212 22.39 13.77 -2.24
N LYS A 213 21.67 14.74 -2.80
CA LYS A 213 20.19 14.79 -2.83
C LYS A 213 19.71 15.05 -4.25
N ASN A 214 18.56 14.47 -4.61
CA ASN A 214 17.88 14.62 -5.89
C ASN A 214 18.81 14.37 -7.10
N SER A 215 19.76 13.46 -6.94
CA SER A 215 20.85 13.22 -7.90
C SER A 215 20.74 11.86 -8.59
N VAL A 216 19.96 10.92 -8.02
CA VAL A 216 19.72 9.58 -8.59
C VAL A 216 19.28 9.64 -10.05
N TYR A 217 18.38 10.56 -10.43
CA TYR A 217 17.87 10.68 -11.80
C TYR A 217 18.55 11.78 -12.63
N SER A 218 19.61 12.40 -12.09
CA SER A 218 20.35 13.43 -12.81
C SER A 218 21.24 12.82 -13.89
N SER A 219 21.26 13.43 -15.07
CA SER A 219 22.18 13.05 -16.15
C SER A 219 23.66 13.25 -15.79
N ALA A 220 23.96 13.96 -14.70
CA ALA A 220 25.32 14.20 -14.22
C ALA A 220 25.96 12.98 -13.53
N TYR A 221 25.16 11.99 -13.10
CA TYR A 221 25.64 10.82 -12.37
C TYR A 221 25.35 9.53 -13.14
N GLU A 222 26.12 8.49 -12.84
CA GLU A 222 25.84 7.12 -13.26
C GLU A 222 25.80 6.20 -12.03
N TRP A 223 24.92 5.19 -12.09
CA TRP A 223 24.73 4.24 -10.99
C TRP A 223 25.82 3.18 -11.03
N ILE A 224 26.44 2.94 -9.89
CA ILE A 224 27.40 1.84 -9.68
C ILE A 224 26.67 0.63 -9.08
N LYS A 225 25.88 0.87 -8.03
CA LYS A 225 25.12 -0.17 -7.33
C LYS A 225 23.87 0.43 -6.69
N GLN A 226 22.78 -0.33 -6.71
CA GLN A 226 21.58 -0.04 -5.95
C GLN A 226 21.22 -1.21 -5.05
N CYS A 227 20.61 -0.92 -3.91
CA CYS A 227 20.12 -1.92 -2.96
C CYS A 227 18.88 -1.37 -2.25
N GLU A 228 17.86 -2.21 -2.13
CA GLU A 228 16.73 -1.96 -1.24
C GLU A 228 17.18 -2.11 0.21
N ILE A 229 16.89 -1.13 1.07
CA ILE A 229 17.39 -1.10 2.45
C ILE A 229 16.96 -2.35 3.22
N VAL A 230 15.71 -2.83 3.04
CA VAL A 230 15.26 -4.05 3.71
C VAL A 230 16.03 -5.29 3.29
N GLY A 231 16.47 -5.36 2.03
CA GLY A 231 17.28 -6.45 1.48
C GLY A 231 18.79 -6.33 1.76
N TRP A 232 19.22 -5.23 2.39
CA TRP A 232 20.64 -4.96 2.64
C TRP A 232 21.29 -5.99 3.59
N LYS A 233 22.52 -6.36 3.25
CA LYS A 233 23.45 -7.18 4.04
C LYS A 233 24.81 -6.48 4.12
N GLU A 234 25.55 -6.67 5.20
CA GLU A 234 26.90 -6.13 5.32
C GLU A 234 27.81 -6.60 4.17
N GLY A 235 28.57 -5.67 3.59
CA GLY A 235 29.42 -5.93 2.42
C GLY A 235 28.69 -5.75 1.08
N THR A 236 27.45 -5.24 1.07
CA THR A 236 26.71 -4.94 -0.17
C THR A 236 27.39 -3.85 -0.99
N PHE A 237 27.91 -2.81 -0.33
CA PHE A 237 28.57 -1.70 -0.99
C PHE A 237 30.08 -1.83 -0.86
N LYS A 238 30.76 -2.05 -2.00
CA LYS A 238 32.21 -2.21 -2.06
C LYS A 238 32.84 -1.03 -2.80
N LYS A 239 34.01 -0.60 -2.33
CA LYS A 239 34.80 0.42 -3.01
C LYS A 239 35.27 -0.10 -4.37
N PRO A 240 34.94 0.56 -5.49
CA PRO A 240 35.47 0.20 -6.80
C PRO A 240 37.00 0.39 -6.85
N LYS A 241 37.69 -0.34 -7.73
CA LYS A 241 39.17 -0.27 -7.86
C LYS A 241 39.71 1.07 -8.42
N GLY A 242 38.84 2.04 -8.76
CA GLY A 242 39.21 3.33 -9.34
C GLY A 242 39.47 4.44 -8.30
N LYS A 243 40.10 5.55 -8.76
CA LYS A 243 40.31 6.79 -7.98
C LYS A 243 39.13 7.77 -8.06
N GLU A 244 37.99 7.33 -8.57
CA GLU A 244 36.83 8.17 -8.85
C GLU A 244 36.16 8.63 -7.55
N GLU A 245 35.64 9.87 -7.52
CA GLU A 245 34.82 10.31 -6.40
C GLU A 245 33.47 9.57 -6.41
N LEU A 246 33.14 8.99 -5.26
CA LEU A 246 31.90 8.26 -5.04
C LEU A 246 30.87 9.16 -4.37
N PHE A 247 29.61 8.97 -4.75
CA PHE A 247 28.46 9.66 -4.18
C PHE A 247 27.38 8.66 -3.81
N PHE A 248 26.56 8.99 -2.81
CA PHE A 248 25.42 8.15 -2.47
C PHE A 248 24.18 8.96 -2.14
N GLU A 249 23.02 8.35 -2.39
CA GLU A 249 21.72 8.88 -2.03
C GLU A 249 20.84 7.75 -1.51
N ILE A 250 20.10 8.01 -0.44
CA ILE A 250 19.07 7.11 0.08
C ILE A 250 17.73 7.81 -0.17
N THR A 251 16.86 7.18 -0.96
CA THR A 251 15.58 7.78 -1.36
C THR A 251 14.51 7.54 -0.29
N SER A 252 13.43 8.34 -0.35
CA SER A 252 12.28 8.20 0.54
C SER A 252 11.51 6.89 0.38
N TYR A 253 11.73 6.13 -0.70
CA TYR A 253 11.10 4.83 -0.96
C TYR A 253 11.98 3.65 -0.49
N GLY A 254 13.01 3.90 0.32
CA GLY A 254 13.81 2.83 0.94
C GLY A 254 14.89 2.24 0.03
N MET A 255 15.39 2.99 -0.96
CA MET A 255 16.45 2.54 -1.86
C MET A 255 17.75 3.32 -1.63
N ALA A 256 18.87 2.62 -1.56
CA ALA A 256 20.21 3.19 -1.45
C ALA A 256 20.96 3.04 -2.78
N TYR A 257 21.54 4.14 -3.26
CA TYR A 257 22.28 4.24 -4.52
C TYR A 257 23.72 4.66 -4.27
N LEU A 258 24.66 3.95 -4.87
CA LEU A 258 26.06 4.34 -5.01
C LEU A 258 26.31 4.80 -6.45
N MET A 259 26.93 5.96 -6.62
CA MET A 259 27.05 6.68 -7.88
C MET A 259 28.44 7.30 -8.07
N ARG A 260 28.76 7.67 -9.31
CA ARG A 260 29.89 8.54 -9.67
C ARG A 260 29.45 9.58 -10.70
N LYS A 261 30.25 10.64 -10.91
CA LYS A 261 29.96 11.68 -11.92
C LYS A 261 30.34 11.20 -13.32
N LYS A 262 29.48 11.45 -14.31
CA LYS A 262 29.79 11.24 -15.73
C LYS A 262 30.84 12.25 -16.21
N ALA A 263 31.79 11.79 -17.04
CA ALA A 263 32.71 12.68 -17.73
C ALA A 263 31.96 13.58 -18.71
N LYS A 264 32.24 14.90 -18.69
CA LYS A 264 31.69 15.85 -19.67
C LYS A 264 32.29 15.55 -21.04
N ALA A 265 31.47 15.14 -22.01
CA ALA A 265 31.86 15.17 -23.42
C ALA A 265 31.97 16.62 -23.89
N SER A 266 33.17 17.04 -24.33
CA SER A 266 33.38 18.35 -24.93
C SER A 266 32.72 18.40 -26.31
N LYS A 267 31.61 19.13 -26.46
CA LYS A 267 31.08 19.46 -27.79
C LYS A 267 31.94 20.56 -28.41
N LYS A 268 32.90 20.18 -29.28
CA LYS A 268 33.47 21.10 -30.27
C LYS A 268 32.41 21.31 -31.36
N LYS A 269 32.18 22.57 -31.74
CA LYS A 269 31.27 22.95 -32.82
C LYS A 269 32.15 23.08 -34.08
N GLU A 270 32.21 22.03 -34.89
CA GLU A 270 32.81 22.10 -36.23
C GLU A 270 31.79 22.70 -37.22
N GLU A 271 32.28 23.47 -38.19
CA GLU A 271 31.47 24.02 -39.28
C GLU A 271 30.97 22.88 -40.17
N LYS A 272 29.66 22.86 -40.42
CA LYS A 272 28.99 21.79 -41.16
C LYS A 272 29.28 21.88 -42.65
N SER A 273 29.71 20.76 -43.24
CA SER A 273 29.89 20.62 -44.70
C SER A 273 28.56 20.87 -45.46
N GLU A 274 28.62 21.27 -46.72
CA GLU A 274 27.44 21.51 -47.57
C GLU A 274 26.52 20.28 -47.65
N CYS A 275 27.10 19.07 -47.75
CA CYS A 275 26.37 17.80 -47.70
C CYS A 275 25.61 17.63 -46.37
N GLU A 276 26.23 17.98 -45.24
CA GLU A 276 25.59 17.91 -43.93
C GLU A 276 24.44 18.93 -43.77
N GLN A 277 24.51 20.06 -44.48
CA GLN A 277 23.44 21.06 -44.51
C GLN A 277 22.27 20.59 -45.37
N ARG A 278 22.53 19.93 -46.51
CA ARG A 278 21.50 19.29 -47.36
C ARG A 278 20.77 18.18 -46.60
N ILE A 279 21.51 17.29 -45.91
CA ILE A 279 20.93 16.24 -45.05
C ILE A 279 20.09 16.84 -43.92
N ASP A 280 20.57 17.89 -43.24
CA ASP A 280 19.79 18.56 -42.19
C ASP A 280 18.51 19.20 -42.76
N SER A 281 18.58 19.75 -43.97
CA SER A 281 17.42 20.34 -44.65
C SER A 281 16.38 19.28 -45.03
N ALA A 282 16.81 18.16 -45.60
CA ALA A 282 15.94 17.04 -45.95
C ALA A 282 15.24 16.46 -44.71
N ASN A 283 15.98 16.25 -43.60
CA ASN A 283 15.39 15.79 -42.34
C ASN A 283 14.37 16.78 -41.77
N ARG A 284 14.65 18.09 -41.83
CA ARG A 284 13.69 19.12 -41.36
C ARG A 284 12.41 19.12 -42.21
N GLU A 285 12.54 18.99 -43.52
CA GLU A 285 11.37 18.97 -44.40
C GLU A 285 10.57 17.68 -44.22
N LEU A 286 11.21 16.50 -44.10
CA LEU A 286 10.51 15.26 -43.76
C LEU A 286 9.79 15.33 -42.41
N MET A 287 10.40 15.94 -41.39
CA MET A 287 9.74 16.19 -40.11
C MET A 287 8.52 17.09 -40.27
N ARG A 288 8.62 18.15 -41.08
CA ARG A 288 7.50 19.05 -41.38
C ARG A 288 6.37 18.30 -42.08
N LEU A 289 6.68 17.54 -43.14
CA LEU A 289 5.69 16.76 -43.89
C LEU A 289 5.02 15.70 -43.01
N THR A 290 5.77 15.03 -42.15
CA THR A 290 5.25 14.04 -41.19
C THR A 290 4.28 14.68 -40.21
N LYS A 291 4.64 15.85 -39.67
CA LYS A 291 3.76 16.61 -38.79
C LYS A 291 2.49 17.08 -39.51
N THR A 292 2.61 17.57 -40.74
CA THR A 292 1.44 17.97 -41.55
C THR A 292 0.52 16.78 -41.82
N ALA A 293 1.06 15.62 -42.18
CA ALA A 293 0.26 14.40 -42.36
C ALA A 293 -0.46 14.00 -41.05
N TYR A 294 0.22 14.07 -39.90
CA TYR A 294 -0.40 13.85 -38.60
C TYR A 294 -1.53 14.83 -38.31
N GLU A 295 -1.34 16.12 -38.60
CA GLU A 295 -2.38 17.15 -38.45
C GLU A 295 -3.59 16.87 -39.36
N CYS A 296 -3.38 16.41 -40.60
CA CYS A 296 -4.46 15.99 -41.50
C CYS A 296 -5.31 14.85 -40.89
N ARG A 297 -4.66 13.80 -40.38
CA ARG A 297 -5.33 12.67 -39.73
C ARG A 297 -6.09 13.08 -38.47
N VAL A 298 -5.47 13.91 -37.61
CA VAL A 298 -6.13 14.48 -36.42
C VAL A 298 -7.34 15.32 -36.81
N ASN A 299 -7.21 16.19 -37.82
CA ASN A 299 -8.30 17.04 -38.27
C ASN A 299 -9.45 16.23 -38.85
N PHE A 300 -9.17 15.14 -39.56
CA PHE A 300 -10.20 14.22 -40.02
C PHE A 300 -10.99 13.63 -38.84
N VAL A 301 -10.30 13.09 -37.82
CA VAL A 301 -10.96 12.52 -36.63
C VAL A 301 -11.75 13.58 -35.86
N LYS A 302 -11.19 14.78 -35.69
CA LYS A 302 -11.86 15.90 -35.01
C LYS A 302 -13.18 16.27 -35.66
N ASN A 303 -13.20 16.33 -36.99
CA ASN A 303 -14.35 16.74 -37.78
C ASN A 303 -15.25 15.56 -38.20
N PHE A 304 -14.99 14.34 -37.73
CA PHE A 304 -15.76 13.17 -38.11
C PHE A 304 -17.14 13.16 -37.45
N THR A 305 -18.19 13.24 -38.26
CA THR A 305 -19.59 13.33 -37.79
C THR A 305 -20.39 12.05 -38.00
N ALA A 306 -19.91 11.13 -38.85
CA ALA A 306 -20.64 9.94 -39.28
C ALA A 306 -20.45 8.72 -38.34
N VAL A 307 -20.27 8.94 -37.03
CA VAL A 307 -19.97 7.89 -36.05
C VAL A 307 -21.00 6.77 -36.07
N GLU A 308 -22.29 7.12 -36.05
CA GLU A 308 -23.38 6.13 -36.05
C GLU A 308 -23.39 5.27 -37.33
N LYS A 309 -23.12 5.91 -38.48
CA LYS A 309 -23.05 5.22 -39.79
C LYS A 309 -21.88 4.23 -39.84
N HIS A 310 -20.76 4.54 -39.19
CA HIS A 310 -19.54 3.74 -39.24
C HIS A 310 -19.26 2.94 -37.95
N LYS A 311 -20.25 2.79 -37.06
CA LYS A 311 -20.07 2.21 -35.71
C LYS A 311 -19.45 0.81 -35.72
N GLU A 312 -19.84 -0.06 -36.66
CA GLU A 312 -19.29 -1.42 -36.76
C GLU A 312 -17.81 -1.40 -37.13
N THR A 313 -17.44 -0.54 -38.08
CA THR A 313 -16.05 -0.32 -38.48
C THR A 313 -15.23 0.22 -37.32
N ILE A 314 -15.75 1.23 -36.61
CA ILE A 314 -15.07 1.82 -35.45
C ILE A 314 -14.86 0.78 -34.34
N ILE A 315 -15.88 -0.01 -34.01
CA ILE A 315 -15.78 -1.07 -32.99
C ILE A 315 -14.74 -2.13 -33.40
N LYS A 316 -14.78 -2.57 -34.66
CA LYS A 316 -13.79 -3.54 -35.19
C LYS A 316 -12.36 -3.02 -35.01
N TRP A 317 -12.11 -1.76 -35.33
CA TRP A 317 -10.78 -1.16 -35.19
C TRP A 317 -10.39 -0.89 -33.73
N LEU A 318 -11.34 -0.49 -32.89
CA LEU A 318 -11.13 -0.36 -31.45
C LEU A 318 -10.65 -1.68 -30.83
N VAL A 319 -11.28 -2.79 -31.19
CA VAL A 319 -10.87 -4.13 -30.73
C VAL A 319 -9.47 -4.49 -31.24
N GLN A 320 -9.15 -4.18 -32.50
CA GLN A 320 -7.80 -4.44 -33.05
C GLN A 320 -6.72 -3.63 -32.33
N PHE A 321 -6.93 -2.32 -32.12
CA PHE A 321 -5.97 -1.47 -31.42
C PHE A 321 -5.85 -1.83 -29.93
N ALA A 322 -6.96 -2.17 -29.27
CA ALA A 322 -6.94 -2.66 -27.89
C ALA A 322 -6.21 -4.00 -27.77
N GLY A 323 -6.41 -4.93 -28.70
CA GLY A 323 -5.70 -6.20 -28.75
C GLY A 323 -4.19 -6.02 -28.92
N ARG A 324 -3.76 -5.06 -29.74
CA ARG A 324 -2.35 -4.71 -29.88
C ARG A 324 -1.73 -4.18 -28.59
N ALA A 325 -2.47 -3.37 -27.82
CA ALA A 325 -2.01 -2.87 -26.52
C ALA A 325 -1.78 -3.97 -25.47
N ILE A 326 -2.31 -5.18 -25.69
CA ILE A 326 -2.05 -6.34 -24.83
C ILE A 326 -0.72 -7.02 -25.19
N THR A 327 -0.32 -7.01 -26.46
CA THR A 327 0.89 -7.70 -26.94
C THR A 327 2.13 -6.80 -27.03
N ASP A 328 1.96 -5.48 -27.14
CA ASP A 328 3.03 -4.48 -27.29
C ASP A 328 3.00 -3.41 -26.17
N TYR A 329 4.12 -2.71 -25.96
CA TYR A 329 4.13 -1.43 -25.24
C TYR A 329 3.44 -0.35 -26.09
N CYS A 330 2.13 -0.20 -25.98
CA CYS A 330 1.41 0.91 -26.62
C CYS A 330 1.66 2.23 -25.89
N SER A 331 2.18 3.24 -26.60
CA SER A 331 2.26 4.61 -26.13
C SER A 331 1.06 5.41 -26.63
N TYR A 332 0.22 5.89 -25.71
CA TYR A 332 -0.87 6.81 -26.05
C TYR A 332 -0.35 8.23 -26.24
N ASN A 333 -0.86 8.92 -27.26
CA ASN A 333 -0.55 10.33 -27.47
C ASN A 333 -1.34 11.21 -26.47
N ARG A 334 -0.75 11.41 -25.29
CA ARG A 334 -1.35 12.16 -24.18
C ARG A 334 -1.67 13.61 -24.56
N LYS A 335 -0.83 14.24 -25.38
CA LYS A 335 -1.04 15.61 -25.88
C LYS A 335 -2.34 15.67 -26.69
N TYR A 336 -2.52 14.73 -27.61
CA TYR A 336 -3.75 14.62 -28.41
C TYR A 336 -4.98 14.38 -27.52
N ILE A 337 -4.91 13.41 -26.61
CA ILE A 337 -6.05 13.09 -25.71
C ILE A 337 -6.45 14.29 -24.87
N ASN A 338 -5.48 14.98 -24.27
CA ASN A 338 -5.74 16.19 -23.48
C ASN A 338 -6.33 17.31 -24.35
N SER A 339 -5.99 17.40 -25.63
CA SER A 339 -6.60 18.36 -26.56
C SER A 339 -8.08 18.07 -26.84
N GLU A 340 -8.51 16.80 -26.90
CA GLU A 340 -9.92 16.44 -27.14
C GLU A 340 -10.82 16.74 -25.92
N ILE A 341 -10.26 16.72 -24.72
CA ILE A 341 -11.01 16.95 -23.48
C ILE A 341 -10.83 18.34 -22.87
N GLY A 342 -10.15 19.25 -23.58
CA GLY A 342 -9.88 20.60 -23.09
C GLY A 342 -9.06 20.62 -21.79
N ALA A 343 -8.07 19.73 -21.68
CA ALA A 343 -7.11 19.68 -20.58
C ALA A 343 -5.75 20.27 -21.00
N ASP A 344 -4.82 20.42 -20.05
CA ASP A 344 -3.47 20.92 -20.34
C ASP A 344 -2.70 19.91 -21.23
N GLU A 345 -2.47 20.29 -22.49
CA GLU A 345 -1.70 19.53 -23.47
C GLU A 345 -0.25 19.24 -23.04
N LYS A 346 0.31 20.04 -22.11
CA LYS A 346 1.68 19.86 -21.60
C LYS A 346 1.76 18.96 -20.38
N ALA A 347 0.63 18.48 -19.86
CA ALA A 347 0.60 17.61 -18.70
C ALA A 347 1.30 16.27 -18.97
N GLN A 348 2.00 15.76 -17.95
CA GLN A 348 2.68 14.46 -18.04
C GLN A 348 1.70 13.25 -17.99
N TYR A 349 0.42 13.51 -17.75
CA TYR A 349 -0.65 12.51 -17.65
C TYR A 349 -1.93 13.02 -18.32
N VAL A 350 -2.86 12.10 -18.61
CA VAL A 350 -4.21 12.44 -19.07
C VAL A 350 -5.07 12.83 -17.86
N ASP A 351 -5.87 13.89 -17.98
CA ASP A 351 -6.84 14.29 -16.96
C ASP A 351 -7.97 13.23 -16.89
N ALA A 352 -7.86 12.29 -15.95
CA ALA A 352 -8.75 11.12 -15.87
C ALA A 352 -10.23 11.50 -15.67
N PRO A 353 -10.60 12.42 -14.76
CA PRO A 353 -12.00 12.88 -14.64
C PRO A 353 -12.57 13.44 -15.94
N LYS A 354 -11.86 14.35 -16.62
CA LYS A 354 -12.32 14.92 -17.89
C LYS A 354 -12.40 13.87 -18.99
N TRP A 355 -11.48 12.91 -19.01
CA TRP A 355 -11.48 11.81 -19.95
C TRP A 355 -12.69 10.88 -19.76
N TRP A 356 -13.03 10.52 -18.53
CA TRP A 356 -14.22 9.72 -18.25
C TRP A 356 -15.51 10.46 -18.61
N GLN A 357 -15.58 11.76 -18.34
CA GLN A 357 -16.71 12.58 -18.73
C GLN A 357 -16.86 12.63 -20.26
N PHE A 358 -15.78 12.89 -21.00
CA PHE A 358 -15.78 12.89 -22.45
C PHE A 358 -16.28 11.56 -23.04
N ILE A 359 -15.81 10.43 -22.51
CA ILE A 359 -16.26 9.10 -22.96
C ILE A 359 -17.76 8.89 -22.73
N ALA A 360 -18.29 9.39 -21.61
CA ALA A 360 -19.70 9.23 -21.28
C ALA A 360 -20.63 10.14 -22.09
N GLU A 361 -20.16 11.32 -22.50
CA GLU A 361 -21.02 12.41 -22.99
C GLU A 361 -20.82 12.75 -24.48
N ASP A 362 -19.61 12.64 -25.03
CA ASP A 362 -19.32 13.03 -26.43
C ASP A 362 -19.63 11.88 -27.41
N LYS A 363 -20.47 12.16 -28.42
CA LYS A 363 -20.85 11.19 -29.47
C LYS A 363 -19.66 10.72 -30.31
N ARG A 364 -18.56 11.47 -30.35
CA ARG A 364 -17.30 11.11 -31.03
C ARG A 364 -16.41 10.20 -30.17
N ALA A 365 -16.77 9.91 -28.92
CA ALA A 365 -15.96 9.08 -28.04
C ALA A 365 -15.48 7.76 -28.69
N PRO A 366 -16.30 6.98 -29.41
CA PRO A 366 -15.84 5.72 -30.01
C PRO A 366 -14.67 5.90 -31.00
N ILE A 367 -14.74 6.90 -31.89
CA ILE A 367 -13.68 7.14 -32.88
C ILE A 367 -12.44 7.77 -32.23
N VAL A 368 -12.62 8.70 -31.29
CA VAL A 368 -11.51 9.34 -30.57
C VAL A 368 -10.74 8.33 -29.72
N VAL A 369 -11.45 7.43 -29.04
CA VAL A 369 -10.83 6.34 -28.27
C VAL A 369 -10.09 5.38 -29.20
N ALA A 370 -10.69 4.97 -30.31
CA ALA A 370 -10.03 4.08 -31.27
C ALA A 370 -8.73 4.70 -31.82
N TYR A 371 -8.77 5.98 -32.20
CA TYR A 371 -7.61 6.70 -32.70
C TYR A 371 -6.53 6.93 -31.63
N ALA A 372 -6.94 7.24 -30.38
CA ALA A 372 -6.02 7.36 -29.25
C ALA A 372 -5.29 6.04 -28.95
N LEU A 373 -6.00 4.90 -29.04
CA LEU A 373 -5.41 3.57 -28.89
C LEU A 373 -4.46 3.20 -30.03
N ALA A 374 -4.69 3.75 -31.24
CA ALA A 374 -3.82 3.51 -32.38
C ALA A 374 -2.39 4.08 -32.18
N GLY A 375 -2.24 5.06 -31.29
CA GLY A 375 -0.93 5.57 -30.84
C GLY A 375 -0.27 6.59 -31.78
N ASP A 376 -1.04 7.21 -32.69
CA ASP A 376 -0.52 8.14 -33.67
C ASP A 376 0.07 9.42 -33.03
N ASN A 377 1.18 9.92 -33.59
CA ASN A 377 1.84 11.14 -33.11
C ASN A 377 2.62 11.86 -34.22
N GLU A 378 3.04 13.10 -33.95
CA GLU A 378 3.71 13.98 -34.92
C GLU A 378 5.10 13.48 -35.39
N ASN A 379 5.64 12.43 -34.75
CA ASN A 379 6.91 11.80 -35.13
C ASN A 379 6.72 10.44 -35.83
N GLU A 380 5.49 9.95 -36.00
CA GLU A 380 5.22 8.71 -36.73
C GLU A 380 5.30 8.95 -38.23
N GLY A 381 6.38 8.45 -38.84
CA GLY A 381 6.63 8.55 -40.28
C GLY A 381 7.25 7.29 -40.86
N TYR A 382 7.52 7.35 -42.18
CA TYR A 382 8.08 6.26 -42.99
C TYR A 382 9.58 6.40 -43.26
N TYR A 383 10.34 6.99 -42.33
CA TYR A 383 11.77 7.22 -42.52
C TYR A 383 12.56 7.05 -41.23
N ASN A 384 13.84 6.73 -41.37
CA ASN A 384 14.81 6.85 -40.30
C ASN A 384 15.48 8.22 -40.40
N ALA A 385 15.33 9.04 -39.36
CA ALA A 385 16.14 10.26 -39.25
C ALA A 385 17.61 9.85 -39.09
N GLY A 386 18.48 10.30 -39.98
CA GLY A 386 19.90 9.99 -39.95
C GLY A 386 20.57 10.54 -38.69
N TRP A 387 20.63 9.77 -37.61
CA TRP A 387 21.32 10.12 -36.37
C TRP A 387 22.42 9.10 -36.06
N TYR A 388 23.65 9.61 -36.02
CA TYR A 388 24.90 8.95 -35.61
C TYR A 388 24.92 7.43 -35.79
N ALA A 389 25.23 6.97 -37.01
CA ALA A 389 25.92 5.69 -37.13
C ALA A 389 27.18 5.76 -36.23
N SER A 390 27.59 4.63 -35.66
CA SER A 390 28.69 4.45 -34.68
C SER A 390 30.05 5.08 -35.04
N ASN A 391 30.17 5.71 -36.21
CA ASN A 391 31.37 6.29 -36.79
C ASN A 391 31.30 7.81 -37.09
N ASN A 392 30.35 8.57 -36.52
CA ASN A 392 30.24 10.04 -36.69
C ASN A 392 29.96 10.55 -38.13
N VAL A 393 29.43 9.71 -39.03
CA VAL A 393 29.04 10.13 -40.39
C VAL A 393 27.52 10.33 -40.45
N LYS A 394 27.05 11.50 -40.93
CA LYS A 394 25.63 11.74 -41.20
C LYS A 394 25.19 10.94 -42.43
N SER A 395 24.13 10.15 -42.29
CA SER A 395 23.47 9.48 -43.42
C SER A 395 22.27 10.30 -43.89
N ALA A 396 21.98 10.24 -45.18
CA ALA A 396 20.72 10.75 -45.71
C ALA A 396 19.53 10.03 -45.05
N PRO A 397 18.34 10.68 -44.98
CA PRO A 397 17.12 9.99 -44.57
C PRO A 397 16.84 8.81 -45.49
N GLU A 398 16.53 7.66 -44.92
CA GLU A 398 16.20 6.46 -45.66
C GLU A 398 14.77 6.03 -45.37
N TYR A 399 14.10 5.50 -46.39
CA TYR A 399 12.78 4.91 -46.23
C TYR A 399 12.78 3.79 -45.18
N ARG A 400 11.78 3.82 -44.31
CA ARG A 400 11.47 2.76 -43.35
C ARG A 400 9.97 2.53 -43.33
N GLY A 401 9.52 1.35 -43.75
CA GLY A 401 8.13 0.94 -43.60
C GLY A 401 7.64 1.05 -42.14
N ASN A 402 6.40 1.48 -41.96
CA ASN A 402 5.81 1.70 -40.64
C ASN A 402 4.43 1.03 -40.56
N GLN A 403 4.45 -0.26 -40.17
CA GLN A 403 3.22 -1.07 -40.05
C GLN A 403 2.20 -0.49 -39.06
N SER A 404 2.65 0.27 -38.05
CA SER A 404 1.73 0.91 -37.11
C SER A 404 0.96 2.04 -37.79
N LEU A 405 1.68 2.87 -38.55
CA LEU A 405 1.11 3.97 -39.33
C LEU A 405 0.26 3.46 -40.49
N ASP A 406 0.64 2.36 -41.14
CA ASP A 406 -0.18 1.69 -42.16
C ASP A 406 -1.55 1.30 -41.60
N LYS A 407 -1.59 0.74 -40.38
CA LYS A 407 -2.86 0.37 -39.71
C LYS A 407 -3.70 1.59 -39.32
N ILE A 408 -3.07 2.71 -38.99
CA ILE A 408 -3.77 3.98 -38.77
C ILE A 408 -4.42 4.45 -40.07
N TYR A 409 -3.70 4.44 -41.20
CA TYR A 409 -4.28 4.81 -42.50
C TYR A 409 -5.38 3.85 -42.93
N GLU A 410 -5.20 2.53 -42.80
CA GLU A 410 -6.27 1.55 -43.08
C GLU A 410 -7.55 1.84 -42.28
N PHE A 411 -7.40 2.20 -41.00
CA PHE A 411 -8.52 2.60 -40.15
C PHE A 411 -9.22 3.86 -40.68
N LEU A 412 -8.47 4.93 -40.91
CA LEU A 412 -9.03 6.21 -41.35
C LEU A 412 -9.64 6.11 -42.76
N CYS A 413 -9.01 5.40 -43.69
CA CYS A 413 -9.52 5.18 -45.04
C CYS A 413 -10.81 4.36 -45.03
N ALA A 414 -10.95 3.39 -44.12
CA ALA A 414 -12.21 2.66 -43.91
C ALA A 414 -13.35 3.56 -43.40
N LEU A 415 -13.03 4.75 -42.91
CA LEU A 415 -13.97 5.79 -42.51
C LEU A 415 -14.13 6.90 -43.57
N GLY A 416 -13.43 6.81 -44.70
CA GLY A 416 -13.49 7.77 -45.80
C GLY A 416 -12.39 8.84 -45.81
N TYR A 417 -11.30 8.65 -45.08
CA TYR A 417 -10.09 9.48 -45.25
C TYR A 417 -9.42 9.16 -46.59
N GLU A 418 -9.09 10.19 -47.37
CA GLU A 418 -8.32 10.06 -48.60
C GLU A 418 -6.91 10.60 -48.36
N MET A 419 -5.90 9.75 -48.53
CA MET A 419 -4.51 10.16 -48.40
C MET A 419 -4.11 11.10 -49.54
N SER A 420 -3.36 12.14 -49.22
CA SER A 420 -2.75 13.04 -50.20
C SER A 420 -1.66 12.34 -51.02
N GLU A 421 -1.33 12.89 -52.20
CA GLU A 421 -0.22 12.40 -53.01
C GLU A 421 1.10 12.35 -52.24
N THR A 422 1.34 13.33 -51.37
CA THR A 422 2.54 13.37 -50.51
C THR A 422 2.55 12.24 -49.50
N GLU A 423 1.42 11.96 -48.83
CA GLU A 423 1.32 10.84 -47.88
C GLU A 423 1.52 9.50 -48.58
N LEU A 424 0.98 9.33 -49.79
CA LEU A 424 1.16 8.13 -50.62
C LEU A 424 2.63 7.94 -51.01
N LYS A 425 3.30 8.99 -51.49
CA LYS A 425 4.74 8.96 -51.84
C LYS A 425 5.63 8.67 -50.63
N LEU A 426 5.28 9.18 -49.45
CA LEU A 426 6.00 8.87 -48.21
C LEU A 426 5.79 7.40 -47.79
N GLN A 427 4.57 6.88 -47.91
CA GLN A 427 4.25 5.48 -47.59
C GLN A 427 4.94 4.49 -48.54
N SER A 428 4.97 4.78 -49.85
CA SER A 428 5.61 3.95 -50.87
C SER A 428 7.15 4.05 -50.87
N GLY A 429 7.70 5.10 -50.25
CA GLY A 429 9.14 5.40 -50.28
C GLY A 429 9.60 6.10 -51.56
N GLU A 430 8.68 6.51 -52.42
CA GLU A 430 8.96 7.20 -53.69
C GLU A 430 9.18 8.72 -53.53
N HIS A 431 9.06 9.25 -52.32
CA HIS A 431 9.30 10.66 -52.05
C HIS A 431 10.77 11.02 -52.29
N GLU A 432 11.04 12.10 -53.02
CA GLU A 432 12.40 12.54 -53.44
C GLU A 432 13.40 12.69 -52.27
N LEU A 433 12.89 13.07 -51.09
CA LEU A 433 13.67 13.23 -49.86
C LEU A 433 14.09 11.90 -49.18
N LEU A 434 13.63 10.75 -49.66
CA LEU A 434 13.94 9.41 -49.13
C LEU A 434 14.92 8.62 -50.03
N GLY A 435 15.42 9.24 -51.10
CA GLY A 435 16.36 8.65 -52.05
C GLY A 435 17.84 8.97 -51.74
N GLY A 436 18.74 8.07 -52.14
CA GLY A 436 20.19 8.17 -51.89
C GLY A 436 20.91 9.34 -52.60
N ASP A 437 20.25 10.02 -53.54
CA ASP A 437 20.82 11.13 -54.32
C ASP A 437 21.07 12.42 -53.49
N ILE A 438 20.57 12.52 -52.26
CA ILE A 438 20.82 13.66 -51.36
C ILE A 438 22.29 13.68 -50.88
N SER A 439 23.00 12.56 -51.05
CA SER A 439 24.41 12.38 -50.66
C SER A 439 25.43 12.71 -51.77
N ALA A 440 24.97 12.99 -53.00
CA ALA A 440 25.79 13.49 -54.12
C ALA A 440 25.82 15.03 -54.17
#